data_AF-A0A3Q0JAT1-F1
#
_entry.id   AF-A0A3Q0JAT1-F1
#
_cell.length_a   1.000
_cell.length_b   1.000
_cell.length_c   1.000
_cell.angle_alpha   90.00
_cell.angle_beta   90.00
_cell.angle_gamma   90.00
#
_symmetry.space_group_name_H-M   'P 1'
#
loop_
_entity.id
_entity.type
_entity.pdbx_description
1 polymer ?
#
loop_
_entity_poly.entity_id
_entity_poly.type
_entity_poly.pdbx_seq_one_letter_code
_entity_poly.pdbx_strand_id
1 'polypeptide(L)' 'MTPNPTSCCSGKGPGYRTPVDAMRYGPRETLLYVICIQPNGQHPDYLAVIDVDPQSKTYQQVRNTLRAGLGWPLTIR' A
#
# COMPACT_ATOMS: atom_id res chain seq x y z
N MET A 1 29.63 2.48 33.23
CA MET A 1 28.92 1.47 32.41
C MET A 1 28.46 2.17 31.15
N THR A 2 29.24 2.08 30.08
CA THR A 2 28.90 2.67 28.78
C THR A 2 27.88 1.76 28.09
N PRO A 3 26.76 2.28 27.53
CA PRO A 3 25.94 1.48 26.66
C PRO A 3 26.72 1.34 25.34
N ASN A 4 26.93 0.11 24.92
CA ASN A 4 27.60 -0.22 23.69
C ASN A 4 26.53 -0.64 22.68
N PRO A 5 25.98 0.27 21.85
CA PRO A 5 25.15 -0.14 20.74
C PRO A 5 26.07 -0.34 19.54
N THR A 6 26.64 -1.53 19.41
CA THR A 6 27.13 -2.01 18.13
C THR A 6 26.01 -1.87 17.11
N SER A 7 26.22 -0.95 16.17
CA SER A 7 25.24 -0.45 15.23
C SER A 7 24.76 -1.55 14.28
N CYS A 8 23.51 -1.98 14.42
CA CYS A 8 22.87 -2.84 13.43
C CYS A 8 22.33 -2.03 12.23
N CYS A 9 22.30 -0.70 12.32
CA CYS A 9 21.76 0.17 11.27
C CYS A 9 22.58 1.45 11.22
N SER A 10 23.35 1.64 10.16
CA SER A 10 24.10 2.88 9.87
C SER A 10 23.15 4.03 9.53
N GLY A 11 22.27 4.44 10.46
CA GLY A 11 21.50 5.69 10.51
C GLY A 11 20.67 6.11 9.28
N LYS A 12 20.62 5.30 8.22
CA LYS A 12 20.11 5.68 6.90
C LYS A 12 19.39 4.50 6.25
N GLY A 13 18.43 3.91 6.98
CA GLY A 13 17.38 3.15 6.31
C GLY A 13 16.44 4.13 5.59
N PRO A 14 15.94 3.83 4.38
CA PRO A 14 14.91 4.67 3.76
C PRO A 14 13.64 4.58 4.60
N GLY A 15 13.33 5.61 5.38
CA GLY A 15 12.14 5.64 6.23
C GLY A 15 12.26 6.53 7.45
N TYR A 16 11.22 6.52 8.29
CA TYR A 16 11.20 7.27 9.54
C TYR A 16 12.06 6.60 10.60
N ARG A 17 12.73 7.41 11.41
CA ARG A 17 13.61 6.94 12.49
C ARG A 17 12.85 6.17 13.58
N THR A 18 11.60 6.54 13.83
CA THR A 18 10.73 5.89 14.82
C THR A 18 9.30 5.78 14.28
N PRO A 19 8.48 4.83 14.78
CA PRO A 19 7.06 4.76 14.43
C PRO A 19 6.28 6.05 14.75
N VAL A 20 6.64 6.72 15.85
CA VAL A 20 6.01 7.99 16.25
C VAL A 20 6.34 9.11 15.25
N ASP A 21 7.58 9.16 14.74
CA ASP A 21 7.96 10.12 13.71
C ASP A 21 7.17 9.89 12.41
N ALA A 22 6.90 8.63 12.04
CA ALA A 22 6.07 8.29 10.88
C ALA A 22 4.62 8.79 11.02
N MET A 23 4.01 8.60 12.20
CA MET A 23 2.63 9.03 12.46
C MET A 23 2.47 10.55 12.50
N ARG A 24 3.49 11.26 12.99
CA ARG A 24 3.43 12.72 13.19
C ARG A 24 3.80 13.51 11.94
N TYR A 25 4.83 13.06 11.23
CA TYR A 25 5.41 13.81 10.12
C TYR A 25 5.16 13.15 8.77
N GLY A 26 4.58 11.95 8.76
CA GLY A 26 4.20 11.29 7.53
C GLY A 26 3.08 12.04 6.80
N PRO A 27 3.17 12.19 5.47
CA PRO A 27 2.06 12.71 4.70
C PRO A 27 0.88 11.74 4.83
N ARG A 28 -0.34 12.29 4.93
CA ARG A 28 -1.55 11.47 4.91
C ARG A 28 -1.69 10.80 3.55
N GLU A 29 -2.10 9.53 3.52
CA GLU A 29 -2.36 8.87 2.25
C GLU A 29 -3.55 9.51 1.54
N THR A 30 -3.44 9.69 0.23
CA THR A 30 -4.50 10.18 -0.65
C THR A 30 -5.15 9.07 -1.47
N LEU A 31 -4.49 7.91 -1.55
CA LEU A 31 -4.97 6.74 -2.28
C LEU A 31 -4.84 5.49 -1.41
N LEU A 32 -5.83 4.61 -1.48
CA LEU A 32 -5.79 3.27 -0.90
C LEU A 32 -5.76 2.21 -2.01
N TYR A 33 -4.88 1.23 -1.85
CA TYR A 33 -4.84 0.03 -2.68
C TYR A 33 -5.47 -1.12 -1.91
N VAL A 34 -6.62 -1.60 -2.37
CA VAL A 34 -7.40 -2.65 -1.69
C VAL A 34 -7.53 -3.86 -2.59
N ILE A 35 -7.16 -5.03 -2.08
CA ILE A 35 -7.39 -6.30 -2.77
C ILE A 35 -8.85 -6.68 -2.54
N CYS A 36 -9.59 -6.85 -3.62
CA CYS A 36 -10.98 -7.26 -3.63
C CYS A 36 -11.06 -8.73 -4.05
N ILE A 37 -11.30 -9.59 -3.07
CA ILE A 37 -11.39 -11.05 -3.27
C ILE A 37 -12.84 -11.41 -3.65
N GLN A 38 -13.01 -12.21 -4.69
CA GLN A 38 -14.31 -12.67 -5.19
C GLN A 38 -14.55 -14.15 -4.81
N PRO A 39 -15.21 -14.42 -3.67
CA PRO A 39 -15.31 -15.78 -3.14
C PRO A 39 -16.18 -16.72 -3.97
N ASN A 40 -17.06 -16.19 -4.82
CA ASN A 40 -17.95 -16.97 -5.68
C ASN A 40 -17.28 -17.45 -6.98
N GLY A 41 -16.05 -17.01 -7.28
CA GLY A 41 -15.30 -17.40 -8.47
C GLY A 41 -15.90 -16.99 -9.82
N GLN A 42 -16.97 -16.17 -9.83
CA GLN A 42 -17.60 -15.71 -11.08
C GLN A 42 -16.80 -14.60 -11.77
N HIS A 43 -15.98 -13.89 -11.00
CA HIS A 43 -15.11 -12.83 -11.47
C HIS A 43 -13.70 -13.01 -10.90
N PRO A 44 -12.67 -12.60 -11.65
CA PRO A 44 -11.32 -12.56 -11.10
C PRO A 44 -11.24 -11.59 -9.92
N ASP A 45 -10.33 -11.89 -8.99
CA ASP A 45 -9.92 -10.94 -7.98
C ASP A 45 -9.35 -9.67 -8.64
N TYR A 46 -9.43 -8.55 -7.95
CA TYR A 46 -8.91 -7.29 -8.49
C TYR A 46 -8.35 -6.39 -7.41
N LEU A 47 -7.43 -5.51 -7.81
CA LEU A 47 -6.89 -4.45 -6.98
C LEU A 47 -7.68 -3.16 -7.27
N ALA A 48 -8.38 -2.65 -6.28
CA ALA A 48 -9.06 -1.36 -6.34
C ALA A 48 -8.13 -0.24 -5.86
N VAL A 49 -8.08 0.86 -6.62
CA VAL A 49 -7.43 2.11 -6.23
C VAL A 49 -8.55 3.06 -5.82
N ILE A 50 -8.60 3.40 -4.53
CA ILE A 50 -9.65 4.22 -3.93
C ILE A 50 -9.06 5.59 -3.59
N ASP A 51 -9.78 6.64 -3.94
CA ASP A 51 -9.41 8.01 -3.61
C ASP A 51 -9.92 8.39 -2.21
N VAL A 52 -8.99 8.76 -1.33
CA VAL A 52 -9.27 9.13 0.06
C VAL A 52 -8.79 10.54 0.40
N ASP A 53 -8.49 11.37 -0.59
CA ASP A 53 -8.20 12.79 -0.38
C ASP A 53 -9.51 13.59 -0.19
N PRO A 54 -9.76 14.20 0.98
CA PRO A 54 -10.96 15.00 1.23
C PRO A 54 -11.10 16.22 0.32
N GLN A 55 -10.01 16.68 -0.33
CA GLN A 55 -10.03 17.79 -1.26
C GLN A 55 -10.30 17.36 -2.71
N SER A 56 -10.25 16.05 -2.99
CA SER A 56 -10.50 15.53 -4.34
C SER A 56 -11.98 15.57 -4.70
N LYS A 57 -12.27 15.80 -5.99
CA LYS A 57 -13.64 15.73 -6.52
C LYS A 57 -14.20 14.31 -6.54
N THR A 58 -13.32 13.31 -6.50
CA THR A 58 -13.64 11.87 -6.50
C THR A 58 -13.44 11.23 -5.14
N TYR A 59 -13.47 12.03 -4.06
CA TYR A 59 -13.34 11.52 -2.69
C TYR A 59 -14.31 10.36 -2.42
N GLN A 60 -13.80 9.29 -1.81
CA GLN A 60 -14.51 8.05 -1.50
C GLN A 60 -15.01 7.26 -2.72
N GLN A 61 -14.42 7.46 -3.90
CA GLN A 61 -14.73 6.70 -5.11
C GLN A 61 -13.59 5.77 -5.51
N VAL A 62 -13.94 4.70 -6.21
CA VAL A 62 -12.96 3.82 -6.87
C VAL A 62 -12.50 4.51 -8.14
N ARG A 63 -11.22 4.87 -8.19
CA ARG A 63 -10.62 5.58 -9.32
C ARG A 63 -10.21 4.62 -10.44
N ASN A 64 -9.64 3.48 -10.06
CA ASN A 64 -9.18 2.47 -11.00
C ASN A 64 -9.32 1.06 -10.41
N THR A 65 -9.44 0.07 -11.29
CA THR A 65 -9.41 -1.36 -10.91
C THR A 65 -8.46 -2.12 -11.82
N LEU A 66 -7.53 -2.88 -11.25
CA LEU A 66 -6.67 -3.82 -11.97
C LEU A 66 -7.15 -5.24 -11.71
N ARG A 67 -7.64 -5.95 -12.74
CA ARG A 67 -8.12 -7.33 -12.60
C ARG A 67 -6.95 -8.31 -12.65
N ALA A 68 -6.80 -9.12 -11.61
CA ALA A 68 -5.83 -10.21 -11.57
C ALA A 68 -6.40 -11.39 -12.36
N GLY A 69 -5.93 -11.61 -13.59
CA GLY A 69 -6.30 -12.80 -14.37
C GLY A 69 -6.83 -12.58 -15.78
N LEU A 70 -6.77 -11.36 -16.31
CA LEU A 70 -7.12 -11.12 -17.72
C LEU A 70 -5.89 -10.60 -18.48
N GLY A 71 -5.16 -11.51 -19.12
CA GLY A 71 -4.42 -11.18 -20.36
C GLY A 71 -2.90 -11.28 -20.40
N TRP A 72 -2.25 -12.15 -19.62
CA TRP A 72 -0.85 -12.53 -19.90
C TRP A 72 -0.78 -14.05 -20.08
N PRO A 73 -0.12 -14.58 -21.13
CA PRO A 73 -0.01 -16.01 -21.32
C PRO A 73 1.05 -16.53 -20.33
N LEU A 74 0.63 -16.84 -19.11
CA LEU A 74 1.40 -17.69 -18.21
C LEU A 74 0.57 -18.92 -17.88
N THR A 75 0.48 -19.79 -18.88
CA THR A 75 0.33 -21.23 -18.63
C THR A 75 1.60 -21.69 -17.93
N ILE A 76 1.57 -21.83 -16.61
CA ILE A 76 2.47 -22.74 -15.90
C ILE A 76 1.60 -23.95 -15.56
N ARG A 77 1.72 -24.99 -16.39
CA ARG A 77 1.44 -26.36 -15.95
C ARG A 77 2.61 -26.87 -15.13
#